data_AF-A0A352IY01-F1
#
_entry.id   AF-A0A352IY01-F1
#
_cell.length_a   1.000
_cell.length_b   1.000
_cell.length_c   1.000
_cell.angle_alpha   90.00
_cell.angle_beta   90.00
_cell.angle_gamma   90.00
#
_symmetry.space_group_name_H-M   'P 1'
#
loop_
_entity.id
_entity.type
_entity.pdbx_description
1 polymer ?
#
loop_
_entity_poly.entity_id
_entity_poly.type
_entity_poly.pdbx_seq_one_letter_code
_entity_poly.pdbx_strand_id
1 'polypeptide(L)'
;MSLPNSHEVLLRNRHLVQGRLALLGVSAGELLTDLPAGGMAMSEHAGVCASLSGRDGWQICFGYDDPALAADTFDTLVVFLPKARAELDLRLALARWLAAPRA
;
A
#
# COMPACT_ATOMS: atom_id res chain seq x y z
N MET A 1 13.52 15.24 -2.72
CA MET A 1 14.03 14.25 -3.71
C MET A 1 12.90 14.00 -4.71
N SER A 2 13.18 13.60 -5.95
CA SER A 2 12.10 13.30 -6.91
C SER A 2 11.47 11.94 -6.57
N LEU A 3 10.14 11.88 -6.58
CA LEU A 3 9.37 10.66 -6.37
C LEU A 3 9.69 9.62 -7.47
N PRO A 4 9.66 8.31 -7.16
CA PRO A 4 9.78 7.29 -8.20
C PRO A 4 8.67 7.44 -9.26
N ASN A 5 8.97 7.18 -10.53
CA ASN A 5 8.01 7.32 -11.65
C ASN A 5 6.65 6.63 -11.38
N SER A 6 6.67 5.47 -10.73
CA SER A 6 5.44 4.74 -10.36
C SER A 6 4.54 5.53 -9.40
N HIS A 7 5.13 6.29 -8.50
CA HIS A 7 4.41 7.13 -7.53
C HIS A 7 3.83 8.36 -8.23
N GLU A 8 4.57 8.98 -9.16
CA GLU A 8 4.03 10.07 -9.98
C GLU A 8 2.84 9.62 -10.83
N VAL A 9 2.94 8.44 -11.46
CA VAL A 9 1.84 7.88 -12.25
C VAL A 9 0.60 7.67 -11.38
N LEU A 10 0.76 7.16 -10.17
CA LEU A 10 -0.34 7.02 -9.23
C LEU A 10 -0.98 8.38 -8.89
N LEU A 11 -0.17 9.39 -8.56
CA LEU A 11 -0.67 10.72 -8.20
C LEU A 11 -1.41 11.42 -9.34
N ARG A 12 -0.96 11.24 -10.58
CA ARG A 12 -1.68 11.74 -11.77
C ARG A 12 -3.04 11.06 -11.95
N ASN A 13 -3.15 9.81 -11.52
CA ASN A 13 -4.37 8.99 -11.61
C ASN A 13 -5.11 8.86 -10.26
N ARG A 14 -4.81 9.70 -9.26
CA ARG A 14 -5.37 9.58 -7.91
C ARG A 14 -6.91 9.60 -7.86
N HIS A 15 -7.54 10.20 -8.87
CA HIS A 15 -8.99 10.23 -9.01
C HIS A 15 -9.60 8.84 -9.28
N LEU A 16 -8.81 7.87 -9.76
CA LEU A 16 -9.23 6.47 -9.96
C LEU A 16 -9.09 5.64 -8.68
N VAL A 17 -8.42 6.19 -7.66
CA VAL A 17 -8.09 5.49 -6.42
C VAL A 17 -9.04 5.99 -5.34
N GLN A 18 -10.19 5.33 -5.25
CA GLN A 18 -11.28 5.69 -4.35
C GLN A 18 -11.61 4.54 -3.40
N GLY A 19 -12.52 4.73 -2.44
CA GLY A 19 -12.92 3.67 -1.52
C GLY A 19 -11.87 3.35 -0.45
N ARG A 20 -11.86 2.09 0.01
CA ARG A 20 -10.94 1.61 1.06
C ARG A 20 -9.65 1.15 0.41
N LEU A 21 -8.64 2.01 0.46
CA LEU A 21 -7.37 1.86 -0.25
C LEU A 21 -6.33 1.06 0.54
N ALA A 22 -5.73 0.06 -0.12
CA ALA A 22 -4.50 -0.60 0.29
C ALA A 22 -3.37 -0.34 -0.72
N LEU A 23 -2.24 0.17 -0.24
CA LEU A 23 -1.01 0.32 -1.02
C LEU A 23 0.00 -0.75 -0.59
N LEU A 24 0.49 -1.55 -1.52
CA LEU A 24 1.46 -2.63 -1.26
C LEU A 24 2.80 -2.33 -1.92
N GLY A 25 3.87 -2.34 -1.14
CA GLY A 25 5.22 -2.01 -1.61
C GLY A 25 5.49 -0.50 -1.68
N VAL A 26 4.89 0.28 -0.79
CA VAL A 26 5.14 1.73 -0.71
C VAL A 26 6.60 1.95 -0.31
N SER A 27 7.26 2.90 -0.97
CA SER A 27 8.65 3.29 -0.68
C SER A 27 8.84 4.76 -0.33
N ALA A 28 7.84 5.61 -0.58
CA ALA A 28 7.94 7.05 -0.36
C ALA A 28 6.75 7.59 0.44
N GLY A 29 7.04 8.26 1.55
CA GLY A 29 6.00 8.82 2.41
C GLY A 29 5.22 9.95 1.76
N GLU A 30 5.86 10.82 0.97
CA GLU A 30 5.21 11.96 0.31
C GLU A 30 3.92 11.54 -0.44
N LEU A 31 3.90 10.34 -1.00
CA LEU A 31 2.72 9.76 -1.65
C LEU A 31 1.48 9.74 -0.75
N LEU A 32 1.63 9.41 0.53
CA LEU A 32 0.51 9.28 1.47
C LEU A 32 -0.13 10.65 1.80
N THR A 33 0.61 11.74 1.63
CA THR A 33 0.12 13.11 1.86
C THR A 33 -0.77 13.59 0.70
N ASP A 34 -0.47 13.15 -0.52
CA ASP A 34 -1.11 13.66 -1.74
C ASP A 34 -2.29 12.78 -2.21
N LEU A 35 -2.56 11.68 -1.52
CA LEU A 35 -3.70 10.81 -1.80
C LEU A 35 -4.98 11.31 -1.09
N PRO A 36 -6.14 11.27 -1.77
CA PRO A 36 -7.36 11.94 -1.33
C PRO A 36 -8.02 11.31 -0.09
N ALA A 37 -7.66 10.08 0.26
CA ALA A 37 -8.19 9.36 1.42
C ALA A 37 -7.06 8.58 2.12
N GLY A 38 -7.23 8.40 3.44
CA GLY A 38 -6.45 7.45 4.22
C GLY A 38 -6.72 6.00 3.82
N GLY A 39 -6.00 5.07 4.43
CA GLY A 39 -6.07 3.65 4.09
C GLY A 39 -4.98 2.86 4.78
N MET A 40 -4.49 1.83 4.11
CA MET A 40 -3.35 1.04 4.59
C MET A 40 -2.18 1.15 3.62
N ALA A 41 -0.97 1.33 4.17
CA ALA A 41 0.27 1.27 3.43
C ALA A 41 1.14 0.15 4.02
N MET A 42 1.53 -0.80 3.18
CA MET A 42 2.42 -1.90 3.54
C MET A 42 3.78 -1.75 2.84
N SER A 43 4.85 -1.99 3.59
CA SER A 43 6.20 -2.14 3.05
C SER A 43 6.92 -3.33 3.71
N GLU A 44 7.80 -3.99 2.97
CA GLU A 44 8.70 -5.02 3.51
C GLU A 44 10.02 -4.42 4.03
N HIS A 45 10.16 -3.10 3.98
CA HIS A 45 11.35 -2.38 4.45
C HIS A 45 11.08 -1.67 5.77
N ALA A 46 11.68 -2.14 6.86
CA ALA A 46 11.45 -1.59 8.21
C ALA A 46 11.75 -0.09 8.32
N GLY A 47 12.82 0.39 7.66
CA GLY A 47 13.16 1.81 7.63
C GLY A 47 12.11 2.66 6.89
N VAL A 48 11.47 2.09 5.86
CA VAL A 48 10.36 2.75 5.18
C VAL A 48 9.15 2.81 6.11
N CYS A 49 8.72 1.68 6.69
CA CYS A 49 7.60 1.67 7.63
C CYS A 49 7.79 2.70 8.76
N ALA A 50 8.99 2.74 9.36
CA ALA A 50 9.31 3.73 10.39
C ALA A 50 9.16 5.18 9.90
N SER A 51 9.53 5.47 8.64
CA SER A 51 9.35 6.79 8.04
C SER A 51 7.89 7.13 7.67
N LEU A 52 7.04 6.11 7.52
CA LEU A 52 5.61 6.27 7.22
C LEU A 52 4.76 6.39 8.49
N SER A 53 5.26 5.90 9.63
CA SER A 53 4.56 5.94 10.92
C SER A 53 4.12 7.35 11.32
N GLY A 54 2.96 7.44 11.99
CA GLY A 54 2.42 8.70 12.49
C GLY A 54 1.70 9.54 11.44
N ARG A 55 1.42 8.99 10.26
CA ARG A 55 0.58 9.65 9.24
C ARG A 55 -0.90 9.42 9.54
N ASP A 56 -1.59 10.50 9.86
CA ASP A 56 -3.02 10.46 10.17
C ASP A 56 -3.83 9.83 9.02
N GLY A 57 -4.77 8.96 9.39
CA GLY A 57 -5.61 8.22 8.44
C GLY A 57 -4.92 7.03 7.77
N TRP A 58 -3.64 6.75 8.07
CA TRP A 58 -2.91 5.62 7.49
C TRP A 58 -2.58 4.55 8.52
N GLN A 59 -3.03 3.32 8.25
CA GLN A 59 -2.52 2.12 8.90
C GLN A 59 -1.23 1.69 8.20
N ILE A 60 -0.11 1.73 8.93
CA ILE A 60 1.18 1.30 8.41
C ILE A 60 1.42 -0.15 8.85
N CYS A 61 1.61 -1.05 7.88
CA CYS A 61 1.89 -2.45 8.12
C CYS A 61 3.30 -2.81 7.64
N PHE A 62 4.01 -3.62 8.43
CA PHE A 62 5.33 -4.12 8.08
C PHE A 62 5.27 -5.58 7.66
N GLY A 63 5.64 -5.84 6.40
CA GLY A 63 5.66 -7.20 5.86
C GLY A 63 4.28 -7.78 5.58
N TYR A 64 4.22 -9.11 5.51
CA TYR A 64 3.05 -9.88 5.04
C TYR A 64 2.26 -10.53 6.17
N ASP A 65 2.77 -10.47 7.40
CA ASP A 65 2.25 -11.12 8.60
C ASP A 65 2.00 -10.12 9.75
N ASP A 66 1.91 -8.83 9.43
CA ASP A 66 1.60 -7.79 10.40
C ASP A 66 0.23 -8.04 11.06
N PRO A 67 0.12 -8.03 12.41
CA PRO A 67 -1.14 -8.30 13.12
C PRO A 67 -2.28 -7.34 12.79
N ALA A 68 -1.97 -6.14 12.26
CA ALA A 68 -2.98 -5.18 11.86
C ALA A 68 -3.62 -5.51 10.49
N LEU A 69 -3.07 -6.46 9.73
CA LEU A 69 -3.64 -6.91 8.47
C LEU A 69 -4.94 -7.69 8.70
N ALA A 70 -5.99 -7.32 7.95
CA ALA A 70 -7.30 -7.95 8.02
C ALA A 70 -7.85 -8.22 6.62
N ALA A 71 -8.42 -9.41 6.42
CA ALA A 71 -9.15 -9.76 5.20
C ALA A 71 -10.40 -8.90 5.01
N ASP A 72 -10.94 -8.86 3.80
CA ASP A 72 -12.21 -8.18 3.46
C ASP A 72 -12.29 -6.70 3.88
N THR A 73 -11.12 -6.06 3.98
CA THR A 73 -11.02 -4.71 4.56
C THR A 73 -10.89 -3.64 3.48
N PHE A 74 -10.38 -4.00 2.30
CA PHE A 74 -10.05 -3.05 1.24
C PHE A 74 -10.71 -3.45 -0.08
N ASP A 75 -11.27 -2.46 -0.79
CA ASP A 75 -11.90 -2.65 -2.09
C ASP A 75 -11.07 -2.06 -3.24
N THR A 76 -10.07 -1.25 -2.93
CA THR A 76 -9.15 -0.66 -3.90
C THR A 76 -7.70 -0.95 -3.53
N LEU A 77 -6.95 -1.52 -4.47
CA LEU A 77 -5.61 -2.04 -4.22
C LEU A 77 -4.63 -1.52 -5.26
N VAL A 78 -3.53 -0.96 -4.79
CA VAL A 78 -2.41 -0.54 -5.63
C VAL A 78 -1.19 -1.34 -5.25
N VAL A 79 -0.66 -2.08 -6.22
CA VAL A 79 0.54 -2.91 -6.03
C VAL A 79 1.69 -2.27 -6.78
N PHE A 80 2.68 -1.79 -6.05
CA PHE A 80 3.94 -1.39 -6.65
C PHE A 80 4.69 -2.65 -7.06
N LEU A 81 5.14 -2.72 -8.31
CA LEU A 81 5.82 -3.90 -8.84
C LEU A 81 7.25 -3.98 -8.28
N PRO A 82 7.62 -5.07 -7.58
CA PRO A 82 8.99 -5.29 -7.15
C PRO A 82 9.85 -5.79 -8.31
N LYS A 83 11.18 -5.77 -8.12
CA LYS A 83 12.12 -6.34 -9.09
C LYS A 83 12.09 -7.87 -9.09
N ALA A 84 11.84 -8.48 -7.94
CA ALA A 84 11.85 -9.92 -7.76
C ALA A 84 10.47 -10.53 -8.00
N ARG A 85 10.40 -11.60 -8.81
CA ARG A 85 9.14 -12.30 -9.10
C ARG A 85 8.50 -12.91 -7.85
N ALA A 86 9.30 -13.55 -6.99
CA ALA A 86 8.79 -14.18 -5.76
C ALA A 86 8.11 -13.16 -4.82
N GLU A 87 8.64 -11.94 -4.77
CA GLU A 87 8.05 -10.85 -3.98
C GLU A 87 6.74 -10.36 -4.61
N LEU A 88 6.67 -10.27 -5.95
CA LEU A 88 5.42 -9.95 -6.64
C LEU A 88 4.34 -10.99 -6.34
N ASP A 89 4.69 -12.28 -6.35
CA ASP A 89 3.77 -13.37 -6.04
C ASP A 89 3.17 -13.18 -4.62
N LEU A 90 3.99 -12.80 -3.64
CA LEU A 90 3.54 -12.52 -2.27
C LEU A 90 2.65 -11.27 -2.19
N ARG A 91 3.03 -10.16 -2.84
CA ARG A 91 2.21 -8.93 -2.85
C ARG A 91 0.85 -9.16 -3.50
N LEU A 92 0.79 -9.93 -4.59
CA LEU A 92 -0.47 -10.27 -5.24
C LEU A 92 -1.31 -11.22 -4.40
N ALA A 93 -0.69 -12.17 -3.68
CA ALA A 93 -1.41 -13.03 -2.75
C ALA A 93 -2.04 -12.23 -1.61
N LEU A 94 -1.28 -11.30 -1.01
CA LEU A 94 -1.79 -10.40 0.03
C LEU A 94 -2.91 -9.50 -0.51
N ALA A 95 -2.72 -8.89 -1.69
CA ALA A 95 -3.76 -8.07 -2.33
C ALA A 95 -5.07 -8.84 -2.47
N ARG A 96 -5.01 -10.06 -2.99
CA ARG A 96 -6.20 -10.91 -3.14
C ARG A 96 -6.86 -11.24 -1.81
N TRP A 97 -6.08 -11.49 -0.76
CA TRP A 97 -6.60 -11.79 0.57
C TRP A 97 -7.26 -10.56 1.24
N LEU A 98 -6.66 -9.38 1.09
CA LEU A 98 -7.21 -8.11 1.59
C LEU A 98 -8.56 -7.75 0.93
N ALA A 99 -8.73 -8.15 -0.34
CA ALA A 99 -9.93 -7.89 -1.15
C ALA A 99 -10.99 -8.99 -1.09
N ALA A 100 -10.67 -10.17 -0.56
CA ALA A 100 -11.58 -11.31 -0.57
C ALA A 100 -12.72 -11.09 0.43
N PRO A 101 -13.99 -11.22 0.02
CA PRO A 101 -15.13 -11.22 0.93
C PRO A 101 -14.99 -12.32 1.98
N ARG A 102 -15.37 -12.07 3.24
CA ARG A 102 -15.56 -13.17 4.21
C ARG A 102 -16.66 -14.09 3.68
N ALA A 103 -16.29 -15.35 3.40
CA ALA A 103 -17.22 -16.43 3.11
C ALA A 103 -18.09 -16.76 4.34
#